data_AF-A0A7V3W3A7-F1
#
_entry.id   AF-A0A7V3W3A7-F1
#
_cell.length_a   1.000
_cell.length_b   1.000
_cell.length_c   1.000
_cell.angle_alpha   90.00
_cell.angle_beta   90.00
_cell.angle_gamma   90.00
#
_symmetry.space_group_name_H-M   'P 1'
#
loop_
_entity.id
_entity.type
_entity.pdbx_description
1 polymer ?
#
loop_
_entity_poly.entity_id
_entity_poly.type
_entity_poly.pdbx_seq_one_letter_code
_entity_poly.pdbx_strand_id
1 'polypeptide(L)'
;RIRFDGHTVAGAEIARRILRRLRFSNRQVSAITALVKEHLRFIDAPKMKPSTLKRFMRLENFEWHLELHRLDCMASHKDLSTYRYVKKMFEQFCTEEKSHQAKPKRLLTGNDLISLGLTPGPIFRTILDKVEDAQLDGHIQNKKEALVLARKLAGLN
;
A
#
# COMPACT_ATOMS: atom_id res chain seq x y z
N ARG A 1 1.45 13.07 27.47
CA ARG A 1 1.55 11.86 26.63
C ARG A 1 2.58 12.13 25.54
N ILE A 2 3.74 11.48 25.58
CA ILE A 2 4.80 11.65 24.55
C ILE A 2 4.33 10.92 23.28
N ARG A 3 4.35 11.60 22.14
CA ARG A 3 4.16 10.97 20.82
C ARG A 3 5.54 10.86 20.16
N PHE A 4 5.94 9.64 19.82
CA PHE A 4 7.16 9.39 19.05
C PHE A 4 6.81 9.42 17.57
N ASP A 5 6.41 10.57 17.06
CA ASP A 5 5.98 10.70 15.66
C ASP A 5 7.16 10.37 14.73
N GLY A 6 6.91 9.55 13.69
CA GLY A 6 7.95 9.12 12.75
C GLY A 6 8.93 8.05 13.26
N HIS A 7 8.75 7.49 14.46
CA HIS A 7 9.69 6.50 15.02
C HIS A 7 9.84 5.24 14.16
N THR A 8 8.81 4.82 13.44
CA THR A 8 8.91 3.64 12.57
C THR A 8 9.92 3.88 11.44
N VAL A 9 9.95 5.10 10.89
CA VAL A 9 10.90 5.52 9.85
C VAL A 9 12.31 5.63 10.43
N ALA A 10 12.45 6.28 11.60
CA ALA A 10 13.74 6.40 12.27
C ALA A 10 14.30 5.02 12.67
N GLY A 11 13.46 4.15 13.23
CA GLY A 11 13.81 2.77 13.59
C GLY A 11 14.23 1.93 12.39
N ALA A 12 13.54 2.08 11.25
CA ALA A 12 13.93 1.40 10.02
C ALA A 12 15.31 1.86 9.51
N GLU A 13 15.65 3.15 9.64
CA GLU A 13 16.98 3.65 9.28
C GLU A 13 18.08 3.14 10.22
N ILE A 14 17.81 3.10 11.53
CA ILE A 14 18.71 2.49 12.51
C ILE A 14 18.94 1.01 12.18
N ALA A 15 17.87 0.24 11.96
CA ALA A 15 17.95 -1.17 11.59
C ALA A 15 18.75 -1.37 10.30
N ARG A 16 18.52 -0.53 9.27
CA ARG A 16 19.27 -0.57 8.02
C ARG A 16 20.77 -0.41 8.23
N ARG A 17 21.18 0.58 9.03
CA ARG A 17 22.60 0.84 9.34
C ARG A 17 23.24 -0.35 10.06
N ILE A 18 22.54 -0.93 11.04
CA ILE A 18 23.03 -2.10 11.77
C ILE A 18 23.16 -3.33 10.86
N LEU A 19 22.14 -3.65 10.07
CA LEU A 19 22.14 -4.80 9.16
C LEU A 19 23.23 -4.70 8.10
N ARG A 20 23.48 -3.50 7.56
CA ARG A 20 24.59 -3.25 6.63
C ARG A 20 25.96 -3.46 7.30
N ARG A 21 26.14 -2.97 8.53
CA ARG A 21 27.37 -3.21 9.31
C ARG A 21 27.60 -4.71 9.56
N LEU A 22 26.52 -5.46 9.78
CA LEU A 22 26.54 -6.92 9.94
C LEU A 22 26.59 -7.70 8.62
N ARG A 23 26.72 -7.01 7.47
CA ARG A 23 26.86 -7.60 6.13
C ARG A 23 25.71 -8.51 5.68
N PHE A 24 24.48 -8.20 6.12
CA PHE A 24 23.29 -8.87 5.58
C PHE A 24 23.14 -8.58 4.08
N SER A 25 22.53 -9.51 3.34
CA SER A 25 22.24 -9.30 1.92
C SER A 25 21.28 -8.13 1.70
N ASN A 26 21.38 -7.46 0.55
CA ASN A 26 20.47 -6.36 0.21
C ASN A 26 18.98 -6.77 0.32
N ARG A 27 18.65 -8.01 -0.06
CA ARG A 27 17.29 -8.56 0.06
C ARG A 27 16.85 -8.63 1.53
N GLN A 28 17.69 -9.15 2.42
CA GLN A 28 17.38 -9.19 3.86
C GLN A 28 17.27 -7.80 4.46
N VAL A 29 18.18 -6.88 4.10
CA VAL A 29 18.12 -5.48 4.56
C VAL A 29 16.79 -4.84 4.17
N SER A 30 16.37 -4.99 2.90
CA SER A 30 15.09 -4.46 2.43
C SER A 30 13.90 -5.08 3.17
N ALA A 31 13.84 -6.41 3.29
CA ALA A 31 12.73 -7.10 3.95
C ALA A 31 12.61 -6.71 5.44
N ILE A 32 13.72 -6.75 6.20
CA ILE A 32 13.71 -6.44 7.63
C ILE A 32 13.38 -4.96 7.88
N THR A 33 13.95 -4.05 7.08
CA THR A 33 13.65 -2.62 7.24
C THR A 33 12.20 -2.28 6.89
N ALA A 34 11.59 -3.00 5.94
CA ALA A 34 10.17 -2.88 5.65
C ALA A 34 9.32 -3.33 6.84
N LEU A 35 9.63 -4.48 7.47
CA LEU A 35 8.94 -4.94 8.68
C LEU A 35 8.94 -3.86 9.78
N VAL A 36 10.12 -3.32 10.10
CA VAL A 36 10.26 -2.25 11.11
C VAL A 36 9.51 -0.97 10.70
N LYS A 37 9.54 -0.59 9.42
CA LYS A 37 8.88 0.64 8.99
C LYS A 37 7.35 0.56 9.06
N GLU A 38 6.78 -0.58 8.70
CA GLU A 38 5.34 -0.72 8.47
C GLU A 38 4.59 -1.37 9.65
N HIS A 39 5.27 -1.83 10.72
CA HIS A 39 4.64 -2.63 11.80
C HIS A 39 3.43 -1.96 12.48
N LEU A 40 3.42 -0.63 12.67
CA LEU A 40 2.27 0.06 13.28
C LEU A 40 1.10 0.30 12.32
N ARG A 41 1.29 0.10 11.03
CA ARG A 41 0.29 0.39 10.01
C ARG A 41 -0.97 -0.48 10.16
N PHE A 42 -0.86 -1.63 10.83
CA PHE A 42 -1.98 -2.50 11.17
C PHE A 42 -3.01 -1.82 12.09
N ILE A 43 -2.60 -0.89 12.96
CA ILE A 43 -3.50 -0.18 13.89
C ILE A 43 -4.68 0.47 13.15
N ASP A 44 -4.40 1.05 11.98
CA ASP A 44 -5.39 1.74 11.16
C ASP A 44 -5.98 0.86 10.05
N ALA A 45 -5.54 -0.39 9.91
CA ALA A 45 -5.97 -1.28 8.82
C ALA A 45 -7.50 -1.44 8.72
N PRO A 46 -8.27 -1.59 9.83
CA PRO A 46 -9.73 -1.65 9.77
C PRO A 46 -10.41 -0.36 9.29
N LYS A 47 -9.71 0.77 9.31
CA LYS A 47 -10.20 2.09 8.90
C LYS A 47 -9.71 2.50 7.51
N MET A 48 -8.85 1.70 6.88
CA MET A 48 -8.32 2.00 5.55
C MET A 48 -9.41 1.89 4.48
N LYS A 49 -9.33 2.76 3.47
CA LYS A 49 -10.08 2.55 2.22
C LYS A 49 -9.67 1.21 1.60
N PRO A 50 -10.56 0.50 0.87
CA PRO A 50 -10.23 -0.79 0.27
C PRO A 50 -8.97 -0.74 -0.61
N SER A 51 -8.81 0.28 -1.45
CA SER A 51 -7.62 0.50 -2.29
C SER A 51 -6.35 0.76 -1.50
N THR A 52 -6.45 1.34 -0.30
CA THR A 52 -5.31 1.54 0.62
C THR A 52 -4.93 0.23 1.29
N LEU A 53 -5.92 -0.55 1.74
CA LEU A 53 -5.71 -1.87 2.33
C LEU A 53 -5.14 -2.86 1.31
N LYS A 54 -5.67 -2.90 0.08
CA LYS A 54 -5.12 -3.69 -1.04
C LYS A 54 -3.67 -3.31 -1.35
N ARG A 55 -3.33 -2.01 -1.37
CA ARG A 55 -1.93 -1.58 -1.54
C ARG A 55 -1.04 -1.97 -0.37
N PHE A 56 -1.57 -2.01 0.86
CA PHE A 56 -0.82 -2.48 2.01
C PHE A 56 -0.56 -3.99 1.95
N MET A 57 -1.56 -4.78 1.56
CA MET A 57 -1.46 -6.24 1.35
C MET A 57 -0.58 -6.64 0.16
N ARG A 58 -0.23 -5.68 -0.72
CA ARG A 58 0.69 -5.84 -1.85
C ARG A 58 2.18 -5.70 -1.47
N LEU A 59 2.51 -5.41 -0.20
CA LEU A 59 3.89 -5.36 0.24
C LEU A 59 4.59 -6.71 0.00
N GLU A 60 5.88 -6.66 -0.34
CA GLU A 60 6.69 -7.87 -0.50
C GLU A 60 6.75 -8.63 0.83
N ASN A 61 6.57 -9.96 0.80
CA ASN A 61 6.52 -10.81 1.99
C ASN A 61 5.47 -10.34 3.02
N PHE A 62 4.28 -9.90 2.55
CA PHE A 62 3.21 -9.40 3.43
C PHE A 62 2.84 -10.36 4.58
N GLU A 63 2.96 -11.67 4.36
CA GLU A 63 2.76 -12.70 5.38
C GLU A 63 3.68 -12.48 6.60
N TRP A 64 4.91 -12.03 6.39
CA TRP A 64 5.85 -11.71 7.49
C TRP A 64 5.44 -10.45 8.24
N HIS A 65 4.87 -9.45 7.55
CA HIS A 65 4.31 -8.26 8.19
C HIS A 65 3.10 -8.63 9.06
N LEU A 66 2.22 -9.48 8.54
CA LEU A 66 1.04 -9.96 9.25
C LEU A 66 1.43 -10.81 10.47
N GLU A 67 2.44 -11.66 10.34
CA GLU A 67 2.96 -12.47 11.44
C GLU A 67 3.64 -11.61 12.51
N LEU A 68 4.45 -10.62 12.12
CA LEU A 68 5.04 -9.67 13.07
C LEU A 68 3.95 -8.95 13.88
N HIS A 69 2.87 -8.50 13.22
CA HIS A 69 1.75 -7.90 13.92
C HIS A 69 1.08 -8.85 14.93
N ARG A 70 0.93 -10.13 14.58
CA ARG A 70 0.41 -11.16 15.50
C ARG A 70 1.29 -11.29 16.74
N LEU A 71 2.61 -11.33 16.55
CA LEU A 71 3.60 -11.41 17.63
C LEU A 71 3.56 -10.16 18.53
N ASP A 72 3.50 -8.97 17.95
CA ASP A 72 3.39 -7.70 18.69
C ASP A 72 2.12 -7.66 19.55
N CYS A 73 0.97 -8.07 19.00
CA CYS A 73 -0.27 -8.17 19.75
C CYS A 73 -0.15 -9.18 20.89
N MET A 74 0.40 -10.37 20.63
CA MET A 74 0.56 -11.41 21.66
C MET A 74 1.51 -11.00 22.80
N ALA A 75 2.55 -10.24 22.49
CA ALA A 75 3.53 -9.77 23.46
C ALA A 75 3.05 -8.54 24.26
N SER A 76 2.00 -7.85 23.81
CA SER A 76 1.48 -6.62 24.43
C SER A 76 0.13 -6.82 25.12
N HIS A 77 -0.96 -6.77 24.36
CA HIS A 77 -2.34 -6.71 24.88
C HIS A 77 -3.16 -7.97 24.57
N LYS A 78 -2.60 -8.93 23.81
CA LYS A 78 -3.20 -10.22 23.40
C LYS A 78 -4.50 -10.12 22.59
N ASP A 79 -4.91 -8.93 22.16
CA ASP A 79 -6.04 -8.78 21.25
C ASP A 79 -5.59 -9.01 19.80
N LEU A 80 -6.21 -10.00 19.16
CA LEU A 80 -5.95 -10.40 17.77
C LEU A 80 -7.08 -9.99 16.82
N SER A 81 -7.98 -9.09 17.22
CA SER A 81 -9.10 -8.60 16.42
C SER A 81 -8.63 -8.07 15.05
N THR A 82 -7.68 -7.14 15.05
CA THR A 82 -7.07 -6.56 13.84
C THR A 82 -6.34 -7.61 13.01
N TYR A 83 -5.53 -8.47 13.65
CA TYR A 83 -4.86 -9.58 12.97
C TYR A 83 -5.86 -10.48 12.23
N ARG A 84 -6.94 -10.92 12.90
CA ARG A 84 -7.98 -11.77 12.29
C ARG A 84 -8.69 -11.05 11.13
N TYR A 85 -8.98 -9.77 11.29
CA TYR A 85 -9.58 -8.96 10.22
C TYR A 85 -8.66 -8.91 8.99
N VAL A 86 -7.40 -8.51 9.16
CA VAL A 86 -6.46 -8.37 8.05
C VAL A 86 -6.16 -9.73 7.41
N LYS A 87 -6.04 -10.81 8.19
CA LYS A 87 -5.88 -12.17 7.67
C LYS A 87 -7.04 -12.56 6.76
N LYS A 88 -8.29 -12.34 7.19
CA LYS A 88 -9.48 -12.62 6.39
C LYS A 88 -9.48 -11.81 5.08
N MET A 89 -9.19 -10.51 5.15
CA MET A 89 -9.12 -9.66 3.96
C MET A 89 -8.01 -10.10 3.00
N PHE A 90 -6.87 -10.56 3.53
CA PHE A 90 -5.74 -11.04 2.74
C PHE A 90 -6.06 -12.36 2.03
N GLU A 91 -6.72 -13.30 2.70
CA GLU A 91 -7.20 -14.55 2.11
C GLU A 91 -8.20 -14.31 0.98
N GLN A 92 -9.16 -13.39 1.19
CA GLN A 92 -10.11 -12.96 0.15
C GLN A 92 -9.38 -12.34 -1.05
N PHE A 93 -8.45 -11.43 -0.78
CA PHE A 93 -7.67 -10.76 -1.81
C PHE A 93 -6.80 -11.74 -2.63
N CYS A 94 -6.16 -12.72 -1.99
CA CYS A 94 -5.39 -13.75 -2.69
C CYS A 94 -6.26 -14.71 -3.51
N THR A 95 -7.54 -14.86 -3.16
CA THR A 95 -8.50 -15.67 -3.94
C THR A 95 -8.95 -14.92 -5.19
N GLU A 96 -9.20 -13.61 -5.08
CA GLU A 96 -9.59 -12.75 -6.20
C GLU A 96 -8.44 -12.50 -7.19
N GLU A 97 -7.23 -12.30 -6.67
CA GLU A 97 -6.04 -11.99 -7.48
C GLU A 97 -5.13 -13.22 -7.57
N LYS A 98 -4.94 -13.77 -8.77
CA LYS A 98 -4.01 -14.91 -9.02
C LYS A 98 -2.61 -14.70 -8.43
N SER A 99 -2.19 -13.45 -8.23
CA SER A 99 -1.00 -13.08 -7.46
C SER A 99 -1.26 -11.79 -6.70
N HIS A 100 -1.25 -11.85 -5.36
CA HIS A 100 -1.48 -10.67 -4.52
C HIS A 100 -0.41 -9.58 -4.75
N GLN A 101 0.79 -9.92 -5.21
CA GLN A 101 1.88 -8.96 -5.45
C GLN A 101 1.78 -8.28 -6.83
N ALA A 102 1.06 -8.88 -7.79
CA ALA A 102 0.98 -8.38 -9.15
C ALA A 102 0.09 -7.12 -9.24
N LYS A 103 0.68 -5.94 -9.41
CA LYS A 103 -0.09 -4.71 -9.62
C LYS A 103 -0.98 -4.84 -10.87
N PRO A 104 -2.24 -4.40 -10.81
CA PRO A 104 -3.09 -4.43 -11.99
C PRO A 104 -2.50 -3.51 -13.05
N LYS A 105 -2.67 -3.87 -14.32
CA LYS A 105 -2.23 -3.02 -15.43
C LYS A 105 -2.97 -1.68 -15.32
N ARG A 106 -2.23 -0.59 -15.34
CA ARG A 106 -2.81 0.77 -15.31
C ARG A 106 -3.81 0.94 -16.45
N LEU A 107 -5.02 1.36 -16.13
CA LEU A 107 -6.04 1.70 -17.13
C LEU A 107 -5.75 3.02 -17.83
N LEU A 108 -4.97 3.89 -17.20
CA LEU A 108 -4.66 5.23 -17.66
C LEU A 108 -3.17 5.57 -17.44
N THR A 109 -2.58 6.27 -18.39
CA THR A 109 -1.18 6.72 -18.36
C THR A 109 -1.09 8.25 -18.49
N GLY A 110 0.09 8.82 -18.21
CA GLY A 110 0.32 10.26 -18.42
C GLY A 110 0.13 10.68 -19.88
N ASN A 111 0.50 9.82 -20.84
CA ASN A 111 0.29 10.10 -22.28
C ASN A 111 -1.20 10.20 -22.62
N ASP A 112 -2.06 9.43 -21.95
CA ASP A 112 -3.50 9.54 -22.14
C ASP A 112 -4.04 10.89 -21.64
N LEU A 113 -3.48 11.44 -20.55
CA LEU A 113 -3.82 12.77 -20.05
C LEU A 113 -3.36 13.88 -21.00
N ILE A 114 -2.18 13.73 -21.61
CA ILE A 114 -1.70 14.66 -22.64
C ILE A 114 -2.64 14.64 -23.85
N SER A 115 -3.05 13.45 -24.29
CA SER A 115 -4.02 13.29 -25.38
C SER A 115 -5.41 13.85 -25.06
N LEU A 116 -5.73 14.05 -23.78
CA LEU A 116 -6.94 14.77 -23.33
C LEU A 116 -6.78 16.30 -23.35
N GLY A 117 -5.62 16.82 -23.76
CA GLY A 117 -5.33 18.25 -23.80
C GLY A 117 -4.79 18.83 -22.49
N LEU A 118 -4.41 17.97 -21.53
CA LEU A 118 -3.84 18.43 -20.25
C LEU A 118 -2.33 18.67 -20.37
N THR A 119 -1.85 19.74 -19.74
CA THR A 119 -0.42 20.04 -19.63
C THR A 119 0.19 19.29 -18.44
N PRO A 120 1.34 18.62 -18.60
CA PRO A 120 2.03 17.92 -17.51
C PRO A 120 2.26 18.81 -16.28
N GLY A 121 1.92 18.29 -15.10
CA GLY A 121 2.07 19.02 -13.83
C GLY A 121 1.58 18.21 -12.62
N PRO A 122 1.56 18.80 -11.41
CA PRO A 122 1.16 18.10 -10.18
C PRO A 122 -0.20 17.42 -10.25
N ILE A 123 -1.13 17.99 -11.04
CA ILE A 123 -2.48 17.44 -11.25
C ILE A 123 -2.48 16.06 -11.91
N PHE A 124 -1.47 15.72 -12.71
CA PHE A 124 -1.36 14.40 -13.34
C PHE A 124 -1.28 13.31 -12.29
N ARG A 125 -0.44 13.51 -11.26
CA ARG A 125 -0.31 12.55 -10.17
C ARG A 125 -1.63 12.40 -9.44
N THR A 126 -2.30 13.50 -9.11
CA THR A 126 -3.61 13.48 -8.47
C THR A 126 -4.64 12.68 -9.26
N ILE A 127 -4.70 12.86 -10.58
CA ILE A 127 -5.63 12.15 -11.46
C ILE A 127 -5.25 10.66 -11.54
N LEU A 128 -3.99 10.34 -11.82
CA LEU A 128 -3.51 8.97 -11.96
C LEU A 128 -3.69 8.17 -10.66
N ASP A 129 -3.40 8.78 -9.50
CA ASP A 129 -3.57 8.16 -8.19
C ASP A 129 -5.07 7.90 -7.93
N LYS A 130 -5.97 8.85 -8.21
CA LYS A 130 -7.42 8.66 -8.05
C LYS A 130 -8.00 7.60 -9.00
N VAL A 131 -7.46 7.50 -10.21
CA VAL A 131 -7.84 6.46 -11.18
C VAL A 131 -7.35 5.09 -10.72
N GLU A 132 -6.12 4.99 -10.20
CA GLU A 132 -5.60 3.75 -9.60
C GLU A 132 -6.43 3.34 -8.38
N ASP A 133 -6.81 4.29 -7.53
CA ASP A 133 -7.72 4.06 -6.39
C ASP A 133 -9.05 3.47 -6.85
N ALA A 134 -9.72 4.13 -7.81
CA ALA A 134 -11.00 3.68 -8.36
C ALA A 134 -10.90 2.30 -9.04
N GLN A 135 -9.78 2.01 -9.69
CA GLN A 135 -9.50 0.70 -10.28
C GLN A 135 -9.36 -0.38 -9.20
N LEU A 136 -8.58 -0.11 -8.14
CA LEU A 136 -8.39 -1.05 -7.04
C LEU A 136 -9.67 -1.28 -6.22
N ASP A 137 -10.51 -0.24 -6.12
CA ASP A 137 -11.83 -0.30 -5.48
C ASP A 137 -12.90 -0.97 -6.37
N GLY A 138 -12.59 -1.29 -7.63
CA GLY A 138 -13.50 -1.95 -8.57
C GLY A 138 -14.58 -1.03 -9.16
N HIS A 139 -14.47 0.29 -8.95
CA HIS A 139 -15.39 1.29 -9.50
C HIS A 139 -15.21 1.51 -11.00
N ILE A 140 -14.02 1.19 -11.53
CA ILE A 140 -13.72 1.22 -12.95
C ILE A 140 -12.94 -0.03 -13.34
N GLN A 141 -13.16 -0.52 -14.56
CA GLN A 141 -12.59 -1.78 -15.06
C GLN A 141 -11.89 -1.62 -16.41
N ASN A 142 -12.14 -0.52 -17.13
CA ASN A 142 -11.60 -0.33 -18.47
C ASN A 142 -11.10 1.10 -18.73
N LYS A 143 -10.35 1.25 -19.82
CA LYS A 143 -9.74 2.53 -20.23
C LYS A 143 -10.78 3.63 -20.49
N LYS A 144 -11.98 3.29 -20.99
CA LYS A 144 -13.02 4.27 -21.28
C LYS A 144 -13.53 4.91 -19.99
N GLU A 145 -13.84 4.10 -18.98
CA GLU A 145 -14.26 4.56 -17.65
C GLU A 145 -13.15 5.39 -16.97
N ALA A 146 -11.89 4.96 -17.09
CA ALA A 146 -10.75 5.71 -16.57
C ALA A 146 -10.61 7.11 -17.20
N LEU A 147 -10.83 7.23 -18.52
CA LEU A 147 -10.83 8.51 -19.23
C LEU A 147 -11.99 9.43 -18.80
N VAL A 148 -13.18 8.87 -18.61
CA VAL A 148 -14.35 9.63 -18.11
C VAL A 148 -14.06 10.19 -16.72
N LEU A 149 -13.53 9.36 -15.82
CA LEU A 149 -13.14 9.81 -14.48
C LEU A 149 -12.05 10.88 -14.54
N ALA A 150 -11.04 10.71 -15.41
CA ALA A 150 -9.96 11.67 -15.58
C ALA A 150 -10.46 13.05 -16.04
N ARG A 151 -11.39 13.10 -17.02
CA ARG A 151 -12.01 14.36 -17.47
C ARG A 151 -12.74 15.07 -16.34
N LYS A 152 -13.57 14.32 -15.59
CA LYS A 152 -14.29 14.84 -14.42
C LYS A 152 -13.33 15.42 -13.38
N LEU A 153 -12.21 14.74 -13.10
CA LEU A 153 -11.21 15.20 -12.13
C LEU A 153 -10.40 16.40 -12.62
N ALA A 154 -10.26 16.56 -13.94
CA ALA A 154 -9.60 17.70 -14.57
C ALA A 154 -10.51 18.92 -14.74
N GLY A 155 -11.81 18.81 -14.43
CA GLY A 155 -12.78 19.87 -14.66
C GLY A 155 -13.11 20.08 -16.15
N LEU A 156 -12.85 19.07 -16.99
CA LEU A 156 -13.22 19.05 -18.39
C LEU A 156 -14.63 18.43 -18.49
N ASN A 157 -15.62 19.20 -18.93
CA ASN A 157 -16.98 18.70 -19.22
C ASN A 157 -16.98 17.88 -20.52
#